data_AF-A0A1G7F052-F1
#
_entry.id   AF-A0A1G7F052-F1
#
_cell.length_a   1.000
_cell.length_b   1.000
_cell.length_c   1.000
_cell.angle_alpha   90.00
_cell.angle_beta   90.00
_cell.angle_gamma   90.00
#
_symmetry.space_group_name_H-M   'P 1'
#
loop_
_entity.id
_entity.type
_entity.pdbx_description
1 polymer ?
#
loop_
_entity_poly.entity_id
_entity_poly.type
_entity_poly.pdbx_seq_one_letter_code
_entity_poly.pdbx_strand_id
1 'polypeptide(L)'
;MKHWICLPLLAVALTGCAGKTVYRETCANQLDAAWKELSIAEAEGFAGTVSYSKAFSLLTAAKTQQQFEAYEGCTSKAERARFYIRESRAGR
;
A
#
# COMPACT_ATOMS: atom_id res chain seq x y z
N MET A 1 -7.09 45.66 5.62
CA MET A 1 -5.74 45.06 5.45
C MET A 1 -5.55 43.71 6.17
N LYS A 2 -6.45 43.28 7.08
CA LYS A 2 -6.36 41.97 7.78
C LYS A 2 -6.72 40.75 6.89
N HIS A 3 -7.65 40.92 5.93
CA HIS A 3 -8.17 39.84 5.09
C HIS A 3 -7.18 39.33 4.01
N TRP A 4 -6.18 40.14 3.64
CA TRP A 4 -5.16 39.76 2.65
C TRP A 4 -4.20 38.68 3.14
N ILE A 5 -4.06 38.51 4.47
CA ILE A 5 -3.22 37.46 5.07
C ILE A 5 -4.04 36.17 5.30
N CYS A 6 -5.35 36.27 5.51
CA CYS A 6 -6.21 35.10 5.73
C CYS A 6 -6.40 34.25 4.46
N LEU A 7 -6.45 34.90 3.29
CA LEU A 7 -6.66 34.22 2.00
C LEU A 7 -5.52 33.25 1.61
N PRO A 8 -4.22 33.60 1.70
CA PRO A 8 -3.14 32.65 1.42
C PRO A 8 -3.03 31.56 2.48
N LEU A 9 -3.35 31.85 3.75
CA LEU A 9 -3.34 30.84 4.82
C LEU A 9 -4.36 29.73 4.57
N LEU A 10 -5.56 30.09 4.08
CA LEU A 10 -6.60 29.12 3.71
C LEU A 10 -6.17 28.27 2.50
N ALA A 11 -5.50 28.88 1.52
CA ALA A 11 -5.01 28.17 0.34
C ALA A 11 -3.97 27.09 0.68
N VAL A 12 -3.08 27.38 1.64
CA VAL A 12 -2.07 26.40 2.12
C VAL A 12 -2.71 25.27 2.94
N ALA A 13 -3.78 25.54 3.69
CA ALA A 13 -4.47 24.49 4.44
C ALA A 13 -5.16 23.45 3.51
N LEU A 14 -5.64 23.88 2.34
CA LEU A 14 -6.33 23.01 1.38
C LEU A 14 -5.38 22.06 0.62
N THR A 15 -4.12 22.46 0.39
CA THR A 15 -3.14 21.62 -0.33
C THR A 15 -2.70 20.39 0.48
N GLY A 16 -2.75 20.45 1.81
CA GLY A 16 -2.46 19.31 2.69
C GLY A 16 -3.43 18.13 2.52
N CYS A 17 -4.68 18.39 2.12
CA CYS A 17 -5.66 17.34 1.85
C CYS A 17 -5.45 16.65 0.51
N ALA A 18 -4.98 17.37 -0.52
CA ALA A 18 -4.73 16.81 -1.85
C ALA A 18 -3.48 15.92 -1.91
N GLY A 19 -2.44 16.25 -1.12
CA GLY A 19 -1.22 15.43 -1.04
C GLY A 19 -1.49 14.01 -0.52
N LYS A 20 -2.51 13.85 0.32
CA LYS A 20 -2.94 12.55 0.84
C LYS A 20 -3.56 11.65 -0.21
N THR A 21 -3.97 12.11 -1.40
CA THR A 21 -4.66 11.24 -2.37
C THR A 21 -3.78 10.73 -3.52
N VAL A 22 -2.55 11.23 -3.66
CA VAL A 22 -1.66 10.94 -4.81
C VAL A 22 -1.46 9.44 -5.05
N TYR A 23 -1.32 8.64 -4.00
CA TYR A 23 -1.09 7.19 -4.09
C TYR A 23 -2.34 6.34 -3.83
N ARG A 24 -3.53 6.96 -3.67
CA ARG A 24 -4.74 6.26 -3.23
C ARG A 24 -5.12 5.12 -4.17
N GLU A 25 -5.21 5.41 -5.46
CA GLU A 25 -5.56 4.43 -6.50
C GLU A 25 -4.48 3.38 -6.67
N THR A 26 -3.20 3.79 -6.67
CA THR A 26 -2.07 2.85 -6.80
C THR A 26 -2.04 1.86 -5.63
N CYS A 27 -2.23 2.34 -4.39
CA CYS A 27 -2.35 1.48 -3.22
C CYS A 27 -3.51 0.50 -3.36
N ALA A 28 -4.69 0.96 -3.77
CA ALA A 28 -5.86 0.09 -3.96
C ALA A 28 -5.58 -1.02 -4.98
N ASN A 29 -5.07 -0.65 -6.16
CA ASN A 29 -4.78 -1.59 -7.25
C ASN A 29 -3.67 -2.58 -6.89
N GLN A 30 -2.55 -2.10 -6.31
CA GLN A 30 -1.44 -2.97 -5.94
C GLN A 30 -1.81 -3.91 -4.80
N LEU A 31 -2.57 -3.42 -3.81
CA LEU A 31 -2.98 -4.23 -2.67
C LEU A 31 -3.95 -5.33 -3.10
N ASP A 32 -4.95 -5.01 -3.93
CA ASP A 32 -5.90 -5.99 -4.46
C ASP A 32 -5.21 -7.06 -5.32
N ALA A 33 -4.34 -6.62 -6.25
CA ALA A 33 -3.56 -7.53 -7.08
C ALA A 33 -2.67 -8.46 -6.23
N ALA A 34 -2.03 -7.94 -5.18
CA ALA A 34 -1.16 -8.72 -4.33
C ALA A 34 -1.91 -9.73 -3.46
N TRP A 35 -3.11 -9.39 -2.95
CA TRP A 35 -3.97 -10.36 -2.27
C TRP A 35 -4.41 -11.50 -3.19
N LYS A 36 -4.74 -11.18 -4.44
CA LYS A 36 -5.07 -12.19 -5.46
C LYS A 36 -3.87 -13.07 -5.79
N GLU A 37 -2.68 -12.50 -5.92
CA GLU A 37 -1.46 -13.28 -6.14
C GLU A 37 -1.13 -14.19 -4.95
N LEU A 38 -1.38 -13.74 -3.72
CA LEU A 38 -1.17 -14.55 -2.52
C LEU A 38 -2.12 -15.75 -2.48
N SER A 39 -3.41 -15.55 -2.76
CA SER A 39 -4.40 -16.64 -2.76
C SER A 39 -4.15 -17.66 -3.86
N ILE A 40 -3.67 -17.21 -5.04
CA ILE A 40 -3.20 -18.13 -6.09
C ILE A 40 -2.01 -18.95 -5.58
N ALA A 41 -1.03 -18.33 -4.90
CA ALA A 41 0.11 -19.06 -4.35
C ALA A 41 -0.30 -20.09 -3.29
N GLU A 42 -1.30 -19.77 -2.46
CA GLU A 42 -1.86 -20.69 -1.48
C GLU A 42 -2.58 -21.88 -2.14
N ALA A 43 -3.35 -21.63 -3.20
CA ALA A 43 -4.08 -22.66 -3.93
C ALA A 43 -3.19 -23.57 -4.79
N GLU A 44 -2.17 -23.01 -5.46
CA GLU A 44 -1.17 -23.77 -6.24
C GLU A 44 -0.18 -24.53 -5.33
N GLY A 45 -0.09 -24.10 -4.07
CA GLY A 45 0.96 -24.51 -3.14
C GLY A 45 2.22 -23.66 -3.31
N PHE A 46 2.88 -23.38 -2.18
CA PHE A 46 4.14 -22.64 -2.12
C PHE A 46 5.20 -23.44 -1.38
N ALA A 47 6.46 -23.32 -1.83
CA ALA A 47 7.59 -24.02 -1.23
C ALA A 47 8.29 -23.20 -0.12
N GLY A 48 8.20 -21.86 -0.18
CA GLY A 48 8.84 -20.95 0.76
C GLY A 48 7.88 -20.40 1.80
N THR A 49 7.73 -21.08 2.95
CA THR A 49 6.82 -20.69 4.05
C THR A 49 7.22 -19.35 4.69
N VAL A 50 8.52 -19.06 4.79
CA VAL A 50 9.03 -17.79 5.33
C VAL A 50 8.69 -16.63 4.39
N SER A 51 8.91 -16.80 3.09
CA SER A 51 8.54 -15.79 2.09
C SER A 51 7.02 -15.59 2.03
N TYR A 52 6.23 -16.66 2.13
CA TYR A 52 4.77 -16.56 2.20
C TYR A 52 4.31 -15.74 3.41
N SER A 53 4.78 -16.10 4.61
CA SER A 53 4.41 -15.39 5.85
C SER A 53 4.86 -13.92 5.83
N LYS A 54 6.02 -13.62 5.23
CA LYS A 54 6.49 -12.24 5.02
C LYS A 54 5.61 -11.46 4.06
N ALA A 55 5.19 -12.06 2.95
CA ALA A 55 4.23 -11.46 2.02
C ALA A 55 2.91 -11.14 2.72
N PHE A 56 2.32 -12.12 3.41
CA PHE A 56 1.07 -11.94 4.15
C PHE A 56 1.18 -10.81 5.21
N SER A 57 2.29 -10.76 5.94
CA SER A 57 2.54 -9.72 6.95
C SER A 57 2.64 -8.32 6.31
N LEU A 58 3.33 -8.20 5.16
CA LEU A 58 3.41 -6.95 4.41
C LEU A 58 2.04 -6.49 3.89
N LEU A 59 1.21 -7.41 3.39
CA LEU A 59 -0.15 -7.08 2.93
C LEU A 59 -1.06 -6.63 4.06
N THR A 60 -0.95 -7.27 5.22
CA THR A 60 -1.68 -6.87 6.43
C THR A 60 -1.29 -5.45 6.82
N ALA A 61 0.01 -5.16 6.89
CA ALA A 61 0.50 -3.81 7.20
C ALA A 61 0.13 -2.78 6.12
N ALA A 62 0.12 -3.16 4.84
CA ALA A 62 -0.33 -2.30 3.75
C ALA A 62 -1.81 -1.96 3.87
N LYS A 63 -2.67 -2.93 4.24
CA LYS A 63 -4.10 -2.70 4.48
C LYS A 63 -4.34 -1.75 5.64
N THR A 64 -3.61 -1.91 6.74
CA THR A 64 -3.63 -0.95 7.85
C THR A 64 -3.25 0.45 7.37
N GLN A 65 -2.19 0.58 6.56
CA GLN A 65 -1.79 1.87 6.00
C GLN A 65 -2.82 2.45 5.01
N GLN A 66 -3.52 1.63 4.24
CA GLN A 66 -4.64 2.07 3.42
C GLN A 66 -5.75 2.68 4.28
N GLN A 67 -6.07 2.08 5.43
CA GLN A 67 -7.10 2.57 6.36
C GLN A 67 -6.72 3.90 7.02
N PHE A 68 -5.44 4.12 7.31
CA PHE A 68 -4.93 5.39 7.85
C PHE A 68 -4.54 6.42 6.76
N GLU A 69 -4.89 6.16 5.49
CA GLU A 69 -4.56 7.01 4.36
C GLU A 69 -3.05 7.30 4.20
N ALA A 70 -2.22 6.34 4.59
CA ALA A 70 -0.77 6.34 4.39
C ALA A 70 -0.42 5.61 3.08
N TYR A 71 -0.96 6.11 1.97
CA TYR A 71 -1.02 5.37 0.69
C TYR A 71 0.33 5.11 0.03
N GLU A 72 1.32 5.99 0.20
CA GLU A 72 2.68 5.74 -0.28
C GLU A 72 3.27 4.49 0.41
N GLY A 73 3.15 4.42 1.72
CA GLY A 73 3.58 3.25 2.51
C GLY A 73 2.81 1.98 2.13
N CYS A 74 1.50 2.09 1.94
CA CYS A 74 0.67 0.99 1.44
C CYS A 74 1.19 0.46 0.11
N THR A 75 1.42 1.37 -0.86
CA THR A 75 1.92 1.04 -2.21
C THR A 75 3.25 0.29 -2.13
N SER A 76 4.22 0.85 -1.40
CA SER A 76 5.54 0.24 -1.23
C SER A 76 5.47 -1.16 -0.59
N LYS A 77 4.61 -1.35 0.42
CA LYS A 77 4.45 -2.66 1.07
C LYS A 77 3.74 -3.68 0.18
N ALA A 78 2.73 -3.25 -0.58
CA ALA A 78 2.04 -4.11 -1.54
C ALA A 78 3.01 -4.61 -2.62
N GLU A 79 3.85 -3.74 -3.18
CA GLU A 79 4.87 -4.13 -4.17
C GLU A 79 5.91 -5.11 -3.60
N ARG A 80 6.37 -4.87 -2.36
CA ARG A 80 7.28 -5.80 -1.66
C ARG A 80 6.61 -7.13 -1.34
N ALA A 81 5.32 -7.15 -1.04
CA ALA A 81 4.59 -8.39 -0.84
C ALA A 81 4.57 -9.23 -2.12
N ARG A 82 4.29 -8.61 -3.28
CA ARG A 82 4.35 -9.29 -4.60
C ARG A 82 5.72 -9.86 -4.92
N PHE A 83 6.80 -9.21 -4.48
CA PHE A 83 8.13 -9.81 -4.53
C PHE A 83 8.18 -11.12 -3.71
N TYR A 84 7.81 -11.09 -2.43
CA TYR A 84 7.85 -12.29 -1.57
C TYR A 84 6.85 -13.39 -1.96
N ILE A 85 5.74 -13.05 -2.61
CA ILE A 85 4.82 -14.06 -3.19
C ILE A 85 5.52 -14.84 -4.31
N ARG A 86 6.31 -14.16 -5.15
CA ARG A 86 7.10 -14.84 -6.19
C ARG A 86 8.22 -15.68 -5.59
N GLU A 87 8.86 -15.19 -4.53
CA GLU A 87 9.87 -15.96 -3.77
C GLU A 87 9.26 -17.21 -3.14
N SER A 88 8.07 -17.12 -2.53
CA SER A 88 7.43 -18.27 -1.88
C SER A 88 7.10 -19.39 -2.86
N ARG A 89 6.65 -19.06 -4.09
CA ARG A 89 6.44 -20.04 -5.15
C ARG A 89 7.75 -20.65 -5.64
N ALA A 90 8.82 -19.86 -5.69
CA ALA A 90 10.15 -20.33 -6.08
C ALA A 90 10.89 -21.12 -4.98
N GLY A 91 10.35 -21.18 -3.75
CA GLY A 91 10.99 -21.87 -2.62
C GLY A 91 12.21 -21.14 -2.06
N ARG A 92 12.27 -19.81 -2.20
CA ARG A 92 13.35 -18.95 -1.72
C ARG A 92 12.94 -18.10 -0.52
#